data_AF-A0A2A4MHP1-F1
#
_entry.id   AF-A0A2A4MHP1-F1
#
_cell.length_a   1.000
_cell.length_b   1.000
_cell.length_c   1.000
_cell.angle_alpha   90.00
_cell.angle_beta   90.00
_cell.angle_gamma   90.00
#
_symmetry.space_group_name_H-M   'P 1'
#
loop_
_entity.id
_entity.type
_entity.pdbx_description
1 polymer ?
#
loop_
_entity_poly.entity_id
_entity_poly.type
_entity_poly.pdbx_seq_one_letter_code
_entity_poly.pdbx_strand_id
1 'polypeptide(L)'
;MAEIKSFLGTMGLTLRKLLRGENAIADYEDIQSRRMICYSCEFLTGKTKKTFSCLSCNCNISLKIMFTTAECPEGKWKTMDY
;
A
#
# COMPACT_ATOMS: atom_id res chain seq x y z
N MET A 1 -7.98 10.21 -16.90
CA MET A 1 -7.24 8.96 -17.15
C MET A 1 -6.93 8.35 -15.79
N ALA A 2 -7.73 7.37 -15.34
CA ALA A 2 -7.45 6.67 -14.09
C ALA A 2 -6.42 5.59 -14.40
N GLU A 3 -5.14 5.88 -14.17
CA GLU A 3 -4.12 4.84 -14.22
C GLU A 3 -4.46 3.82 -13.14
N ILE A 4 -4.85 2.63 -13.57
CA ILE A 4 -4.97 1.46 -12.70
C ILE A 4 -3.54 1.14 -12.27
N LYS A 5 -3.09 1.79 -11.19
CA LYS A 5 -1.85 1.47 -10.47
C LYS A 5 -2.08 0.14 -9.76
N SER A 6 -2.09 -0.93 -10.55
CA SER A 6 -2.36 -2.27 -10.07
C SER A 6 -1.40 -2.60 -8.94
N PHE A 7 -1.93 -3.16 -7.85
CA PHE A 7 -1.14 -3.63 -6.72
C PHE A 7 -0.02 -4.60 -7.15
N LEU A 8 -0.20 -5.31 -8.28
CA LEU A 8 0.82 -6.15 -8.91
C LEU A 8 2.08 -5.38 -9.31
N GLY A 9 1.94 -4.15 -9.83
CA GLY A 9 3.09 -3.30 -10.17
C GLY A 9 3.92 -2.95 -8.93
N THR A 10 3.26 -2.59 -7.83
CA THR A 10 3.90 -2.34 -6.53
C THR A 10 4.62 -3.58 -5.99
N MET A 11 4.03 -4.77 -6.13
CA MET A 11 4.67 -6.02 -5.71
C MET A 11 5.95 -6.30 -6.52
N GLY A 12 5.93 -6.05 -7.84
CA GLY A 12 7.12 -6.20 -8.69
C GLY A 12 8.25 -5.23 -8.32
N LEU A 13 7.92 -3.97 -8.03
CA LEU A 13 8.90 -2.97 -7.57
C LEU A 13 9.48 -3.31 -6.19
N THR A 14 8.62 -3.73 -5.26
CA THR A 14 9.05 -4.18 -3.93
C THR A 14 10.01 -5.36 -4.03
N LEU A 15 9.71 -6.36 -4.87
CA LEU A 15 10.57 -7.52 -5.09
C LEU A 15 11.93 -7.10 -5.68
N ARG A 16 11.95 -6.13 -6.61
CA ARG A 16 13.21 -5.60 -7.16
C ARG A 16 14.05 -4.89 -6.10
N LYS A 17 13.44 -4.08 -5.21
CA LYS A 17 14.16 -3.45 -4.09
C LYS A 17 14.76 -4.49 -3.15
N LEU A 18 13.99 -5.53 -2.80
CA LEU A 18 14.48 -6.65 -1.98
C LEU A 18 15.69 -7.35 -2.62
N LEU A 19 15.63 -7.63 -3.92
CA LEU A 19 16.74 -8.27 -4.65
C LEU A 19 18.02 -7.40 -4.69
N ARG A 20 17.89 -6.08 -4.53
CA ARG A 20 19.01 -5.13 -4.47
C ARG A 20 19.54 -4.93 -3.04
N GLY A 21 18.92 -5.56 -2.04
CA GLY A 21 19.24 -5.33 -0.63
C GLY A 21 18.75 -3.98 -0.09
N GLU A 22 17.84 -3.30 -0.81
CA GLU A 22 17.24 -2.03 -0.37
C GLU A 22 16.08 -2.27 0.62
N ASN A 23 15.81 -1.27 1.47
CA ASN A 23 14.69 -1.31 2.41
C ASN A 23 13.34 -1.29 1.66
N ALA A 24 12.69 -2.45 1.59
CA ALA A 24 11.41 -2.61 0.92
C ALA A 24 10.22 -2.50 1.88
N ILE A 25 10.48 -2.50 3.19
CA ILE A 25 9.48 -2.38 4.25
C ILE A 25 9.55 -0.96 4.84
N ALA A 26 8.41 -0.31 4.95
CA ALA A 26 8.27 1.02 5.54
C ALA A 26 8.40 0.97 7.07
N ASP A 27 8.73 2.11 7.67
CA ASP A 27 8.87 2.21 9.12
C ASP A 27 7.53 2.03 9.83
N TYR A 28 7.59 1.70 11.12
CA TYR A 28 6.41 1.43 11.92
C TYR A 28 5.41 2.60 11.94
N GLU A 29 5.91 3.83 12.10
CA GLU A 29 5.08 5.04 12.16
C GLU A 29 4.31 5.25 10.85
N ASP A 30 4.97 5.02 9.71
CA ASP A 30 4.34 5.10 8.40
C ASP A 30 3.28 4.03 8.20
N ILE A 31 3.58 2.80 8.61
CA ILE A 31 2.63 1.69 8.55
C ILE A 31 1.38 2.04 9.37
N GLN A 32 1.54 2.63 10.57
CA GLN A 32 0.39 3.04 11.38
C GLN A 32 -0.38 4.21 10.75
N SER A 33 0.32 5.22 10.25
CA SER A 33 -0.29 6.36 9.57
C SER A 33 -1.12 5.90 8.36
N ARG A 34 -0.51 5.12 7.47
CA ARG A 34 -1.18 4.53 6.30
C ARG A 34 -2.33 3.61 6.68
N ARG A 35 -2.21 2.85 7.79
CA ARG A 35 -3.30 2.01 8.31
C ARG A 35 -4.50 2.86 8.71
N MET A 36 -4.29 3.91 9.50
CA MET A 36 -5.36 4.80 9.94
C MET A 36 -6.09 5.41 8.74
N ILE A 37 -5.33 5.92 7.76
CA ILE A 37 -5.88 6.48 6.52
C ILE A 37 -6.70 5.43 5.76
N CYS A 38 -6.18 4.21 5.57
CA CYS A 38 -6.90 3.17 4.83
C CYS A 38 -8.14 2.68 5.57
N TYR A 39 -8.10 2.62 6.91
CA TYR A 39 -9.19 2.09 7.72
C TYR A 39 -10.36 3.08 7.87
N SER A 40 -10.10 4.37 7.71
CA SER A 40 -11.15 5.41 7.66
C SER A 40 -11.57 5.78 6.23
N CYS A 41 -11.06 5.09 5.22
CA CYS A 41 -11.29 5.43 3.82
C CYS A 41 -12.65 4.93 3.31
N GLU A 42 -13.35 5.74 2.52
CA GLU A 42 -14.62 5.39 1.88
C GLU A 42 -14.54 4.18 0.93
N PHE A 43 -13.33 3.84 0.46
CA PHE A 43 -13.11 2.68 -0.39
C PHE A 43 -12.80 1.39 0.40
N LEU A 44 -12.81 1.41 1.73
CA LEU A 44 -12.56 0.22 2.54
C LEU A 44 -13.67 -0.83 2.34
N THR A 45 -13.27 -2.07 2.08
CA THR A 45 -14.17 -3.22 2.04
C THR A 45 -13.56 -4.42 2.77
N GLY A 46 -14.36 -5.46 3.00
CA GLY A 46 -14.00 -6.63 3.78
C GLY A 46 -14.53 -6.58 5.21
N LYS A 47 -14.56 -7.75 5.88
CA LYS A 47 -15.16 -7.90 7.21
C LYS A 47 -14.14 -7.90 8.35
N THR A 48 -12.86 -8.16 8.06
CA THR A 48 -11.82 -8.35 9.08
C THR A 48 -10.50 -7.72 8.65
N LYS A 49 -9.62 -7.40 9.61
CA LYS A 49 -8.29 -6.81 9.33
C LYS A 49 -7.46 -7.62 8.31
N LYS A 50 -7.63 -8.94 8.25
CA LYS A 50 -6.93 -9.82 7.29
C LYS A 50 -7.52 -9.76 5.87
N THR A 51 -8.81 -9.43 5.78
CA THR A 51 -9.57 -9.38 4.52
C THR A 51 -9.87 -7.96 4.06
N PHE A 52 -9.36 -6.94 4.76
CA PHE A 52 -9.51 -5.56 4.37
C PHE A 52 -8.79 -5.27 3.05
N SER A 53 -9.57 -4.79 2.10
CA SER A 53 -9.10 -4.35 0.79
C SER A 53 -9.68 -2.99 0.42
N CYS A 54 -9.12 -2.38 -0.62
CA CYS A 54 -9.61 -1.11 -1.15
C CYS A 54 -10.38 -1.35 -2.45
N LEU A 55 -11.58 -0.79 -2.59
CA LEU A 55 -12.36 -0.87 -3.82
C LEU A 55 -11.70 -0.17 -5.02
N SER A 56 -10.87 0.85 -4.78
CA SER A 56 -10.14 1.57 -5.84
C SER A 56 -8.93 0.77 -6.37
N CYS A 57 -8.07 0.21 -5.50
CA CYS A 57 -6.90 -0.57 -5.95
C CYS A 57 -7.01 -2.09 -5.93
N ASN A 58 -8.10 -2.64 -5.38
CA ASN A 58 -8.27 -4.06 -5.08
C ASN A 58 -7.07 -4.70 -4.32
N CYS A 59 -6.37 -3.88 -3.56
CA CYS A 59 -5.15 -4.21 -2.83
C CYS A 59 -5.49 -4.80 -1.45
N ASN A 60 -4.71 -5.76 -0.95
CA ASN A 60 -4.78 -6.15 0.46
C ASN A 60 -4.14 -5.04 1.31
N ILE A 61 -4.92 -4.36 2.13
CA ILE A 61 -4.46 -3.17 2.86
C ILE A 61 -3.33 -3.52 3.82
N SER A 62 -3.45 -4.63 4.56
CA SER A 62 -2.42 -5.04 5.52
C SER A 62 -1.06 -5.30 4.86
N LEU A 63 -1.06 -5.76 3.60
CA LEU A 63 0.16 -5.94 2.81
C LEU A 63 0.67 -4.63 2.21
N LYS A 64 -0.22 -3.88 1.56
CA LYS A 64 0.15 -2.66 0.81
C LYS A 64 0.80 -1.60 1.68
N ILE A 65 0.29 -1.37 2.88
CA ILE A 65 0.82 -0.32 3.77
C ILE A 65 2.28 -0.59 4.21
N MET A 66 2.72 -1.85 4.16
CA MET A 66 4.08 -2.24 4.56
C MET A 66 5.13 -1.89 3.51
N PHE A 67 4.78 -1.73 2.24
CA PHE A 67 5.78 -1.55 1.19
C PHE A 67 6.21 -0.09 1.02
N THR A 68 7.52 0.17 0.92
CA THR A 68 8.06 1.52 0.67
C THR A 68 7.69 2.04 -0.72
N THR A 69 7.60 1.13 -1.69
CA THR A 69 7.23 1.42 -3.09
C THR A 69 5.73 1.54 -3.34
N ALA A 70 4.90 1.33 -2.31
CA ALA A 70 3.46 1.47 -2.43
C ALA A 70 3.01 2.93 -2.31
N GLU A 71 1.92 3.25 -2.99
CA GLU A 71 1.25 4.55 -2.90
C GLU A 71 -0.28 4.39 -2.96
N CYS A 72 -1.01 5.36 -2.44
CA CYS A 72 -2.46 5.40 -2.59
C CYS A 72 -2.84 5.96 -3.97
N PRO A 73 -3.63 5.25 -4.80
CA PRO A 73 -4.09 5.79 -6.08
C PRO A 73 -4.97 7.04 -5.91
N GLU A 74 -5.67 7.14 -4.77
CA GLU A 74 -6.48 8.30 -4.39
C GLU A 74 -5.65 9.45 -3.80
N GLY A 75 -4.31 9.33 -3.79
CA GLY A 75 -3.41 10.37 -3.32
C GLY A 75 -3.42 10.63 -1.80
N LYS A 76 -4.14 9.83 -1.01
CA LYS A 76 -4.24 10.02 0.46
C LYS A 76 -2.94 9.75 1.22
N TRP A 77 -2.00 9.05 0.59
CA TRP A 77 -0.61 8.87 1.04
C TRP A 77 0.26 8.46 -0.15
N LYS A 78 1.58 8.71 -0.10
CA LYS A 78 2.53 8.56 -1.21
C LYS A 78 3.65 7.55 -0.92
N THR A 79 4.42 7.21 -1.97
CA THR A 79 5.69 6.49 -1.84
C THR A 79 6.65 7.22 -0.93
N MET A 80 7.52 6.47 -0.26
CA MET A 80 8.57 7.04 0.58
C MET A 80 9.93 6.78 -0.06
N ASP A 81 10.68 7.87 -0.23
CA ASP A 81 12.07 7.85 -0.69
C ASP A 81 12.96 7.92 0.56
N TYR A 82 13.25 6.75 1.13
CA TYR A 82 14.30 6.56 2.13
C TYR A 82 15.62 6.21 1.44
#